data_AF-G9NLU6-F1
#
_entry.id   AF-G9NLU6-F1
#
_cell.length_a   1.000
_cell.length_b   1.000
_cell.length_c   1.000
_cell.angle_alpha   90.00
_cell.angle_beta   90.00
_cell.angle_gamma   90.00
#
_symmetry.space_group_name_H-M   'P 1'
#
loop_
_entity.id
_entity.type
_entity.pdbx_description
1 polymer ?
#
loop_
_entity_poly.entity_id
_entity_poly.type
_entity_poly.pdbx_seq_one_letter_code
_entity_poly.pdbx_strand_id
1 'polypeptide(L)'
;MLDQQHTGLLYSANDDNIYALGSIAVVIACLLKGRYGNNSAAIIAAKMTSSFPAINFGLLVGIGGGIPSKVRLGAVVSAPPDQYPGVVQLDFGKTEGGGRFRRTGALNSPPSALPEIFAILESEHEMQEPKIPCFISEMRRIRPRLHPKYFWTASLKDPYDKSMERGVDTSTISTIEQASDACSTIAEGAKR
;
A
#
# COMPACT_ATOMS: atom_id res chain seq x y z
N MET A 1 9.69 -1.04 2.08
CA MET A 1 10.97 -1.78 1.91
C MET A 1 11.30 -2.36 3.27
N LEU A 2 11.81 -3.60 3.32
CA LEU A 2 12.35 -4.11 4.58
C LEU A 2 13.72 -3.48 4.79
N ASP A 3 13.89 -2.88 5.95
CA ASP A 3 15.11 -2.29 6.50
C ASP A 3 16.24 -3.31 6.60
N GLN A 4 15.94 -4.53 7.07
CA GLN A 4 16.86 -5.67 7.06
C GLN A 4 16.12 -6.96 6.69
N GLN A 5 16.72 -7.81 5.86
CA GLN A 5 16.18 -9.14 5.54
C GLN A 5 16.86 -10.21 6.39
N HIS A 6 16.07 -11.04 7.06
CA HIS A 6 16.59 -12.18 7.83
C HIS A 6 16.50 -13.49 7.03
N THR A 7 17.55 -14.32 7.11
CA THR A 7 17.54 -15.69 6.57
C THR A 7 16.68 -16.62 7.43
N GLY A 8 15.91 -17.48 6.77
CA GLY A 8 14.63 -18.02 7.24
C GLY A 8 14.62 -18.92 8.48
N LEU A 9 13.45 -18.94 9.13
CA LEU A 9 13.05 -19.92 10.15
C LEU A 9 12.61 -21.23 9.47
N LEU A 10 12.78 -22.35 10.18
CA LEU A 10 12.35 -23.68 9.75
C LEU A 10 10.83 -23.67 9.48
N TYR A 11 10.46 -23.93 8.22
CA TYR A 11 9.08 -23.89 7.75
C TYR A 11 8.22 -24.98 8.40
N SER A 12 6.92 -24.70 8.58
CA SER A 12 5.96 -25.75 8.93
C SER A 12 5.83 -26.72 7.74
N ALA A 13 5.74 -28.03 7.98
CA ALA A 13 5.72 -29.04 6.93
C ALA A 13 4.55 -28.91 5.94
N ASN A 14 3.56 -28.04 6.24
CA ASN A 14 2.32 -27.88 5.48
C ASN A 14 2.18 -26.50 4.81
N ASP A 15 3.23 -25.67 4.85
CA ASP A 15 3.25 -24.34 4.27
C ASP A 15 4.28 -24.21 3.15
N ASP A 16 3.79 -24.02 1.94
CA ASP A 16 4.55 -23.86 0.70
C ASP A 16 4.69 -22.38 0.30
N ASN A 17 4.27 -21.44 1.15
CA ASN A 17 4.45 -20.01 0.91
C ASN A 17 5.92 -19.61 1.02
N ILE A 18 6.30 -18.64 0.19
CA ILE A 18 7.61 -18.00 0.27
C ILE A 18 7.49 -16.70 1.05
N TYR A 19 8.30 -16.56 2.09
CA TYR A 19 8.30 -15.41 2.99
C TYR A 19 9.57 -14.58 2.88
N ALA A 20 9.41 -13.26 3.02
CA ALA A 20 10.50 -12.34 3.34
C ALA A 20 10.27 -11.76 4.75
N LEU A 21 11.32 -11.79 5.59
CA LEU A 21 11.28 -11.38 6.99
C LEU A 21 12.04 -10.07 7.22
N GLY A 22 11.41 -9.12 7.92
CA GLY A 22 11.97 -7.81 8.28
C GLY A 22 12.42 -7.69 9.75
N SER A 23 13.27 -6.73 10.08
CA SER A 23 13.72 -6.48 11.47
C SER A 23 12.62 -5.95 12.39
N ILE A 24 11.57 -5.34 11.84
CA ILE A 24 10.39 -4.87 12.60
C ILE A 24 9.30 -5.96 12.65
N ALA A 25 9.67 -7.23 12.79
CA ALA A 25 8.73 -8.36 12.87
C ALA A 25 7.69 -8.41 11.73
N VAL A 26 8.03 -7.87 10.55
CA VAL A 26 7.16 -7.88 9.38
C VAL A 26 7.42 -9.17 8.58
N VAL A 27 6.34 -9.90 8.29
CA VAL A 27 6.35 -11.05 7.40
C VAL A 27 5.62 -10.69 6.12
N ILE A 28 6.31 -10.79 4.98
CA ILE A 28 5.73 -10.54 3.66
C ILE A 28 5.63 -11.87 2.92
N ALA A 29 4.45 -12.22 2.43
CA ALA A 29 4.26 -13.25 1.42
C ALA A 29 3.72 -12.63 0.13
N CYS A 30 4.14 -13.21 -0.99
CA CYS A 30 3.66 -12.81 -2.30
C CYS A 30 2.84 -13.93 -2.93
N LEU A 31 1.81 -13.56 -3.68
CA LEU A 31 1.11 -14.51 -4.53
C LEU A 31 2.06 -15.04 -5.62
N LEU A 32 2.01 -16.34 -5.87
CA LEU A 32 2.77 -16.95 -6.95
C LEU A 32 2.35 -16.34 -8.29
N LYS A 33 3.32 -16.16 -9.20
CA LYS A 33 3.07 -15.61 -10.53
C LYS A 33 1.95 -16.39 -11.23
N GLY A 34 0.96 -15.66 -11.76
CA GLY A 34 -0.20 -16.25 -12.43
C GLY A 34 -1.34 -16.67 -11.49
N ARG A 35 -1.15 -16.61 -10.17
CA ARG A 35 -2.22 -16.79 -9.18
C ARG A 35 -2.64 -15.42 -8.66
N TYR A 36 -3.86 -15.01 -8.99
CA TYR A 36 -4.44 -13.75 -8.53
C TYR A 36 -5.81 -13.99 -7.88
N GLY A 37 -6.37 -12.94 -7.30
CA GLY A 37 -7.72 -12.94 -6.72
C GLY A 37 -7.80 -13.37 -5.24
N ASN A 38 -8.99 -13.15 -4.68
CA ASN A 38 -9.25 -13.24 -3.24
C ASN A 38 -8.96 -14.63 -2.66
N ASN A 39 -9.31 -15.70 -3.38
CA ASN A 39 -9.10 -17.07 -2.90
C ASN A 39 -7.61 -17.40 -2.73
N SER A 40 -6.79 -17.03 -3.72
CA SER A 40 -5.34 -17.23 -3.64
C SER A 40 -4.74 -16.43 -2.48
N ALA A 41 -5.17 -15.17 -2.31
CA ALA A 41 -4.70 -14.32 -1.22
C ALA A 41 -5.11 -14.86 0.16
N ALA A 42 -6.35 -15.34 0.30
CA ALA A 42 -6.86 -15.91 1.54
C ALA A 42 -6.12 -17.19 1.95
N ILE A 43 -5.79 -18.07 1.00
CA ILE A 43 -5.01 -19.28 1.28
C ILE A 43 -3.62 -18.92 1.81
N ILE A 44 -2.94 -17.97 1.17
CA ILE A 44 -1.63 -17.51 1.62
C ILE A 44 -1.72 -16.90 3.01
N ALA A 45 -2.70 -16.02 3.25
CA ALA A 45 -2.89 -15.37 4.55
C ALA A 45 -3.17 -16.40 5.67
N ALA A 46 -4.03 -17.38 5.43
CA ALA A 46 -4.36 -18.41 6.41
C ALA A 46 -3.14 -19.27 6.78
N LYS A 47 -2.34 -19.66 5.79
CA LYS A 47 -1.07 -20.37 6.01
C LYS A 47 -0.06 -19.51 6.76
N MET A 48 0.06 -18.23 6.40
CA MET A 48 0.93 -17.28 7.09
C MET A 48 0.56 -17.14 8.57
N THR A 49 -0.72 -16.95 8.89
CA THR A 49 -1.16 -16.85 10.29
C THR A 49 -0.92 -18.15 11.08
N SER A 50 -0.94 -19.30 10.40
CA SER A 50 -0.62 -20.59 11.03
C SER A 50 0.88 -20.75 11.27
N SER A 51 1.73 -20.34 10.32
CA SER A 51 3.19 -20.46 10.41
C SER A 51 3.82 -19.41 11.33
N PHE A 52 3.17 -18.26 11.51
CA PHE A 52 3.64 -17.16 12.34
C PHE A 52 2.56 -16.75 13.35
N PRO A 53 2.41 -17.49 14.46
CA PRO A 53 1.34 -17.25 15.45
C PRO A 53 1.47 -15.91 16.19
N ALA A 54 2.64 -15.25 16.11
CA ALA A 54 2.87 -13.92 16.67
C ALA A 54 2.31 -12.76 15.81
N ILE A 55 1.74 -13.04 14.64
CA ILE A 55 1.10 -12.02 13.80
C ILE A 55 -0.21 -11.56 14.45
N ASN A 56 -0.30 -10.27 14.79
CA ASN A 56 -1.49 -9.68 15.40
C ASN A 56 -2.50 -9.12 14.38
N PHE A 57 -2.02 -8.64 13.23
CA PHE A 57 -2.85 -8.15 12.13
C PHE A 57 -2.12 -8.30 10.79
N GLY A 58 -2.87 -8.33 9.70
CA GLY A 58 -2.35 -8.41 8.35
C GLY A 58 -2.73 -7.19 7.52
N LEU A 59 -1.81 -6.75 6.65
CA LEU A 59 -2.06 -5.71 5.65
C LEU A 59 -2.05 -6.34 4.26
N LEU A 60 -3.15 -6.21 3.52
CA LEU A 60 -3.22 -6.62 2.12
C LEU A 60 -2.78 -5.44 1.24
N VAL A 61 -1.63 -5.58 0.58
CA VAL A 61 -1.12 -4.57 -0.35
C VAL A 61 -1.36 -5.05 -1.78
N GLY A 62 -2.04 -4.24 -2.57
CA GLY A 62 -2.33 -4.53 -3.97
C GLY A 62 -2.50 -3.26 -4.79
N ILE A 63 -2.46 -3.42 -6.11
CA ILE A 63 -2.86 -2.36 -7.03
C ILE A 63 -4.36 -2.44 -7.26
N GLY A 64 -5.02 -1.29 -7.31
CA GLY A 64 -6.45 -1.17 -7.57
C GLY A 64 -6.73 -0.13 -8.65
N GLY A 65 -7.90 -0.22 -9.27
CA GLY A 65 -8.45 0.85 -10.10
C GLY A 65 -9.18 1.87 -9.23
N GLY A 66 -9.10 3.15 -9.58
CA GLY A 66 -9.79 4.24 -8.90
C GLY A 66 -10.94 4.79 -9.73
N ILE A 67 -11.97 5.33 -9.07
CA ILE A 67 -12.97 6.20 -9.72
C ILE A 67 -12.37 7.62 -9.74
N PRO A 68 -12.14 8.23 -10.91
CA PRO A 68 -11.37 9.49 -11.03
C PRO A 68 -11.87 10.66 -10.18
N SER A 69 -13.16 10.70 -9.85
CA SER A 69 -13.75 11.74 -8.99
C SER A 69 -13.37 11.61 -7.51
N LYS A 70 -12.82 10.46 -7.10
CA LYS A 70 -12.51 10.13 -5.70
C LYS A 70 -11.06 9.71 -5.50
N VAL A 71 -10.40 9.15 -6.51
CA VAL A 71 -9.05 8.60 -6.42
C VAL A 71 -8.28 8.95 -7.69
N ARG A 72 -7.04 9.42 -7.54
CA ARG A 72 -6.09 9.71 -8.65
C ARG A 72 -5.07 8.59 -8.80
N LEU A 73 -4.41 8.52 -9.95
CA LEU A 73 -3.35 7.54 -10.14
C LEU A 73 -2.19 7.82 -9.17
N GLY A 74 -1.72 6.77 -8.48
CA GLY A 74 -0.64 6.89 -7.49
C GLY A 74 -1.11 7.25 -6.06
N ALA A 75 -2.41 7.43 -5.83
CA ALA A 75 -2.95 7.58 -4.48
C ALA A 75 -2.90 6.26 -3.70
N VAL A 76 -2.53 6.33 -2.43
CA VAL A 76 -2.61 5.21 -1.47
C VAL A 76 -3.86 5.41 -0.63
N VAL A 77 -4.70 4.39 -0.53
CA VAL A 77 -5.93 4.42 0.28
C VAL A 77 -5.76 3.47 1.45
N SER A 78 -5.81 3.99 2.68
CA SER A 78 -5.48 3.24 3.90
C SER A 78 -6.64 3.08 4.89
N ALA A 79 -7.68 3.91 4.81
CA ALA A 79 -8.71 3.97 5.85
C ALA A 79 -10.15 3.80 5.30
N PRO A 80 -11.06 3.16 6.07
CA PRO A 80 -12.49 3.19 5.79
C PRO A 80 -13.05 4.60 5.89
N PRO A 81 -13.95 5.04 4.98
CA PRO A 81 -14.80 6.17 5.26
C PRO A 81 -15.90 5.77 6.25
N ASP A 82 -16.02 6.51 7.36
CA ASP A 82 -17.13 6.47 8.31
C ASP A 82 -17.52 5.05 8.80
N GLN A 83 -18.80 4.69 8.70
CA GLN A 83 -19.39 3.44 9.22
C GLN A 83 -19.18 2.23 8.30
N TYR A 84 -18.38 2.35 7.24
CA TYR A 84 -18.13 1.24 6.32
C TYR A 84 -16.99 0.34 6.82
N PRO A 85 -17.01 -0.97 6.55
CA PRO A 85 -15.94 -1.90 6.95
C PRO A 85 -14.62 -1.69 6.17
N GLY A 86 -14.48 -0.59 5.43
CA GLY A 86 -13.30 -0.24 4.63
C GLY A 86 -13.22 -0.93 3.29
N VAL A 87 -13.72 -2.15 3.18
CA VAL A 87 -13.75 -2.91 1.92
C VAL A 87 -15.17 -3.40 1.64
N VAL A 88 -15.66 -3.13 0.44
CA VAL A 88 -16.97 -3.61 -0.05
C VAL A 88 -16.74 -4.51 -1.24
N GLN A 89 -17.09 -5.80 -1.09
CA GLN A 89 -17.04 -6.77 -2.17
C GLN A 89 -18.29 -6.60 -3.06
N LEU A 90 -18.10 -6.14 -4.29
CA LEU A 90 -19.21 -5.76 -5.19
C LEU A 90 -19.99 -6.97 -5.72
N ASP A 91 -19.38 -8.14 -5.80
CA ASP A 91 -20.01 -9.40 -6.22
C ASP A 91 -20.85 -10.06 -5.12
N PHE A 92 -20.88 -9.50 -3.90
CA PHE A 92 -21.76 -9.95 -2.81
C PHE A 92 -23.14 -9.29 -2.87
N GLY A 93 -23.92 -9.67 -3.86
CA GLY A 93 -25.33 -9.33 -3.89
C GLY A 93 -26.18 -10.21 -4.79
N LYS A 94 -27.48 -9.97 -4.72
CA LYS A 94 -28.50 -10.67 -5.49
C LYS A 94 -29.31 -9.64 -6.27
N THR A 95 -29.59 -9.95 -7.52
CA THR A 95 -30.55 -9.18 -8.30
C THR A 95 -31.96 -9.58 -7.87
N GLU A 96 -32.67 -8.66 -7.22
CA GLU A 96 -34.08 -8.81 -6.88
C GLU A 96 -34.98 -8.52 -8.10
N GLY A 97 -36.26 -8.87 -8.00
CA GLY A 97 -37.25 -8.61 -9.04
C GLY A 97 -37.28 -7.13 -9.45
N GLY A 98 -37.28 -6.88 -10.76
CA GLY A 98 -37.24 -5.53 -11.32
C GLY A 98 -35.83 -4.94 -11.51
N GLY A 99 -34.78 -5.78 -11.50
CA GLY A 99 -33.41 -5.37 -11.84
C GLY A 99 -32.66 -4.62 -10.72
N ARG A 100 -33.21 -4.63 -9.50
CA ARG A 100 -32.57 -3.98 -8.34
C ARG A 100 -31.53 -4.90 -7.73
N PHE A 101 -30.28 -4.44 -7.65
CA PHE A 101 -29.22 -5.16 -6.96
C PHE A 101 -29.30 -4.91 -5.45
N ARG A 102 -29.40 -5.98 -4.67
CA ARG A 102 -29.32 -5.94 -3.21
C ARG A 102 -28.02 -6.58 -2.75
N ARG A 103 -27.24 -5.83 -1.98
CA ARG A 103 -26.06 -6.36 -1.29
C ARG A 103 -26.49 -7.39 -0.24
N THR A 104 -25.84 -8.55 -0.23
CA THR A 104 -26.18 -9.66 0.69
C THR A 104 -25.10 -9.96 1.72
N GLY A 105 -23.96 -9.28 1.66
CA GLY A 105 -22.85 -9.50 2.60
C GLY A 105 -22.01 -8.24 2.87
N ALA A 106 -21.15 -8.34 3.87
CA ALA A 106 -20.13 -7.35 4.20
C ALA A 106 -18.87 -8.09 4.66
N LEU A 107 -17.69 -7.50 4.43
CA LEU A 107 -16.47 -7.99 5.07
C LEU A 107 -16.44 -7.54 6.53
N ASN A 108 -15.68 -8.26 7.36
CA ASN A 108 -15.44 -7.87 8.75
C ASN A 108 -14.75 -6.50 8.79
N SER A 109 -15.08 -5.71 9.82
CA SER A 109 -14.35 -4.48 10.13
C SER A 109 -12.88 -4.80 10.47
N PRO A 110 -11.95 -3.85 10.22
CA PRO A 110 -10.57 -4.01 10.65
C PRO A 110 -10.48 -4.24 12.18
N PRO A 111 -9.46 -4.98 12.66
CA PRO A 111 -9.22 -5.17 14.09
C PRO A 111 -9.27 -3.85 14.87
N SER A 112 -9.87 -3.86 16.06
CA SER A 112 -10.13 -2.65 16.87
C SER A 112 -8.89 -1.83 17.26
N ALA A 113 -7.70 -2.41 17.15
CA ALA A 113 -6.44 -1.71 17.38
C ALA A 113 -6.01 -0.80 16.20
N LEU A 114 -6.50 -1.05 14.98
CA LEU A 114 -6.10 -0.27 13.80
C LEU A 114 -6.72 1.13 13.71
N PRO A 115 -7.98 1.39 14.12
CA PRO A 115 -8.55 2.73 14.10
C PRO A 115 -7.76 3.76 14.90
N GLU A 116 -7.25 3.40 16.08
CA GLU A 116 -6.42 4.30 16.90
C GLU A 116 -5.10 4.64 16.21
N ILE A 117 -4.46 3.64 15.60
CA ILE A 117 -3.24 3.83 14.80
C ILE A 117 -3.51 4.75 13.60
N PHE A 118 -4.65 4.59 12.92
CA PHE A 118 -5.02 5.48 11.81
C PHE A 118 -5.22 6.92 12.24
N ALA A 119 -5.86 7.16 13.39
CA ALA A 119 -6.02 8.51 13.91
C ALA A 119 -4.68 9.19 14.22
N ILE A 120 -3.73 8.44 14.79
CA ILE A 120 -2.37 8.94 15.04
C ILE A 120 -1.66 9.24 13.72
N LEU A 121 -1.71 8.31 12.75
CA LEU A 121 -1.06 8.49 11.45
C LEU A 121 -1.66 9.66 10.64
N GLU A 122 -2.98 9.85 10.72
CA GLU A 122 -3.68 10.97 10.09
C GLU A 122 -3.26 12.29 10.73
N SER A 123 -3.22 12.36 12.07
CA SER A 123 -2.75 13.54 12.79
C SER A 123 -1.28 13.85 12.49
N GLU A 124 -0.40 12.86 12.44
CA GLU A 124 1.00 13.05 12.04
C GLU A 124 1.11 13.55 10.60
N HIS A 125 0.26 13.05 9.70
CA HIS A 125 0.23 13.47 8.30
C HIS A 125 -0.27 14.92 8.12
N GLU A 126 -1.17 15.39 8.99
CA GLU A 126 -1.61 16.78 9.01
C GLU A 126 -0.54 17.71 9.61
N MET A 127 0.19 17.24 10.62
CA MET A 127 1.19 18.05 11.33
C MET A 127 2.56 18.08 10.66
N GLN A 128 2.94 17.02 9.95
CA GLN A 128 4.27 16.84 9.37
C GLN A 128 4.20 16.64 7.86
N GLU A 129 5.30 16.91 7.16
CA GLU A 129 5.38 16.60 5.74
C GLU A 129 5.20 15.09 5.47
N PRO A 130 4.50 14.72 4.37
CA PRO A 130 4.34 13.33 4.00
C PRO A 130 5.69 12.63 3.82
N LYS A 131 5.89 11.49 4.51
CA LYS A 131 7.14 10.71 4.42
C LYS A 131 7.21 9.80 3.18
N ILE A 132 6.09 9.61 2.49
CA ILE A 132 6.01 8.73 1.30
C ILE A 132 6.99 9.17 0.19
N PRO A 133 7.04 10.45 -0.24
CA PRO A 133 8.04 10.90 -1.22
C PRO A 133 9.49 10.63 -0.80
N CYS A 134 9.81 10.79 0.49
CA CYS A 134 11.13 10.46 1.02
C CYS A 134 11.45 8.97 0.86
N PHE A 135 10.53 8.07 1.27
CA PHE A 135 10.75 6.63 1.11
C PHE A 135 10.88 6.20 -0.35
N ILE A 136 10.12 6.81 -1.26
CA ILE A 136 10.23 6.55 -2.71
C ILE A 136 11.61 7.02 -3.20
N SER A 137 12.03 8.22 -2.83
CA SER A 137 13.33 8.78 -3.23
C SER A 137 14.50 7.94 -2.70
N GLU A 138 14.42 7.49 -1.46
CA GLU A 138 15.40 6.60 -0.86
C GLU A 138 15.44 5.24 -1.59
N MET A 139 14.29 4.66 -1.95
CA MET A 139 14.24 3.41 -2.71
C MET A 139 14.90 3.56 -4.08
N ARG A 140 14.70 4.71 -4.76
CA ARG A 140 15.37 5.02 -6.03
C ARG A 140 16.89 4.98 -5.88
N ARG A 141 17.39 5.54 -4.77
CA ARG A 141 18.82 5.57 -4.45
C ARG A 141 19.39 4.19 -4.11
N ILE A 142 18.71 3.41 -3.28
CA ILE A 142 19.20 2.10 -2.80
C ILE A 142 19.09 1.01 -3.88
N ARG A 143 18.05 1.07 -4.74
CA ARG A 143 17.76 0.04 -5.75
C ARG A 143 17.61 0.63 -7.15
N PRO A 144 18.70 1.19 -7.74
CA PRO A 144 18.61 1.87 -9.04
C PRO A 144 18.13 0.94 -10.18
N ARG A 145 18.39 -0.37 -10.08
CA ARG A 145 17.89 -1.36 -11.08
C ARG A 145 16.37 -1.51 -11.09
N LEU A 146 15.67 -1.15 -10.02
CA LEU A 146 14.21 -1.19 -9.96
C LEU A 146 13.58 0.06 -10.59
N HIS A 147 14.36 1.15 -10.68
CA HIS A 147 13.88 2.45 -11.15
C HIS A 147 13.17 2.39 -12.52
N PRO A 148 13.76 1.82 -13.58
CA PRO A 148 13.16 1.87 -14.91
C PRO A 148 11.84 1.09 -15.03
N LYS A 149 11.57 0.16 -14.10
CA LYS A 149 10.47 -0.79 -14.20
C LYS A 149 9.32 -0.50 -13.25
N TYR A 150 9.60 0.03 -12.06
CA TYR A 150 8.62 0.12 -10.98
C TYR A 150 8.33 1.55 -10.53
N PHE A 151 9.10 2.54 -11.00
CA PHE A 151 8.89 3.93 -10.64
C PHE A 151 8.10 4.65 -11.72
N TRP A 152 7.47 5.75 -11.30
CA TRP A 152 6.81 6.66 -12.20
C TRP A 152 7.79 7.13 -13.29
N THR A 153 7.32 7.12 -14.53
CA THR A 153 8.03 7.65 -15.70
C THR A 153 7.15 8.68 -16.37
N ALA A 154 7.74 9.69 -17.02
CA ALA A 154 6.98 10.73 -17.73
C ALA A 154 6.07 10.18 -18.86
N SER A 155 6.29 8.93 -19.27
CA SER A 155 5.42 8.18 -20.17
C SER A 155 4.12 7.68 -19.53
N LEU A 156 4.07 7.51 -18.20
CA LEU A 156 2.81 7.32 -17.48
C LEU A 156 2.18 8.69 -17.25
N LYS A 157 1.17 9.02 -18.06
CA LYS A 157 0.31 10.19 -17.83
C LYS A 157 -0.95 9.74 -17.12
N ASP A 158 -1.33 10.43 -16.06
CA ASP A 158 -2.69 10.31 -15.53
C ASP A 158 -3.63 11.01 -16.52
N PRO A 159 -4.54 10.28 -17.20
CA PRO A 159 -5.46 10.86 -18.19
C PRO A 159 -6.39 11.93 -17.59
N TYR A 160 -6.50 11.98 -16.27
CA TYR A 160 -7.35 12.91 -15.53
C TYR A 160 -6.55 14.01 -14.82
N ASP A 161 -5.23 14.06 -15.00
CA ASP A 161 -4.42 15.13 -14.45
C ASP A 161 -4.51 16.40 -15.32
N LYS A 162 -5.33 17.34 -14.85
CA LYS A 162 -5.51 18.66 -15.47
C LYS A 162 -4.39 19.65 -15.15
N SER A 163 -3.33 19.23 -14.45
CA SER A 163 -2.19 20.09 -14.14
C SER A 163 -1.42 20.54 -15.39
N MET A 164 -1.45 19.75 -16.47
CA MET A 164 -0.78 20.10 -17.75
C MET A 164 -1.62 20.98 -18.71
N GLU A 165 -2.91 21.20 -18.47
CA GLU A 165 -3.74 22.08 -19.34
C GLU A 165 -3.61 23.56 -18.98
N ARG A 166 -3.09 23.89 -17.81
CA ARG A 166 -2.64 25.25 -17.48
C ARG A 166 -1.15 25.29 -17.71
N GLY A 167 -0.70 26.06 -18.71
CA GLY A 167 0.70 26.18 -19.11
C GLY A 167 1.63 26.17 -17.90
N VAL A 168 2.44 25.12 -17.79
CA VAL A 168 3.34 24.91 -16.66
C VAL A 168 4.49 25.90 -16.81
N ASP A 169 4.52 26.88 -15.91
CA ASP A 169 5.74 27.61 -15.58
C ASP A 169 6.75 26.60 -15.02
N THR A 170 7.95 26.56 -15.60
CA THR A 170 8.97 25.52 -15.40
C THR A 170 9.57 25.49 -13.97
N SER A 171 9.07 26.31 -13.05
CA SER A 171 9.51 26.40 -11.66
C SER A 171 8.98 25.30 -10.73
N THR A 172 7.97 24.51 -11.15
CA THR A 172 7.38 23.46 -10.28
C THR A 172 8.18 22.15 -10.33
N ILE A 173 8.94 21.90 -11.40
CA ILE A 173 9.80 20.71 -11.51
C ILE A 173 10.99 20.81 -10.55
N SER A 174 11.52 22.03 -10.32
CA SER A 174 12.59 22.26 -9.35
C SER A 174 12.17 21.97 -7.90
N THR A 175 10.88 22.04 -7.55
CA THR A 175 10.43 21.79 -6.18
C THR A 175 10.51 20.32 -5.79
N ILE A 176 10.36 19.39 -6.74
CA ILE A 176 10.48 17.94 -6.48
C ILE A 176 11.95 17.54 -6.31
N GLU A 177 12.86 18.15 -7.07
CA GLU A 177 14.31 17.97 -6.87
C GLU A 177 14.77 18.60 -5.54
N GLN A 178 14.24 19.77 -5.18
CA GLN A 178 14.55 20.43 -3.90
C GLN A 178 14.02 19.65 -2.67
N ALA A 179 12.86 18.99 -2.77
CA ALA A 179 12.37 18.12 -1.70
C ALA A 179 13.23 16.85 -1.51
N SER A 180 13.85 16.35 -2.59
CA SER A 180 14.82 15.25 -2.53
C SER A 180 16.09 15.66 -1.79
N ASP A 181 16.56 16.90 -1.99
CA ASP A 181 17.74 17.43 -1.30
C ASP A 181 17.46 17.72 0.18
N ALA A 182 16.29 18.27 0.53
CA ALA A 182 15.90 18.52 1.92
C ALA A 182 15.82 17.23 2.76
N CYS A 183 15.35 16.12 2.17
CA CYS A 183 15.24 14.85 2.89
C CYS A 183 16.60 14.16 3.11
N SER A 184 17.62 14.49 2.31
CA SER A 184 18.99 13.98 2.52
C SER A 184 19.66 14.57 3.78
N THR A 185 19.35 15.82 4.13
CA THR A 185 19.92 16.51 5.29
C THR A 185 19.35 15.99 6.62
N ILE A 186 18.09 15.57 6.65
CA ILE A 186 17.44 15.03 7.86
C ILE A 186 18.00 13.65 8.22
N ALA A 187 18.36 12.83 7.22
CA ALA A 187 18.94 11.50 7.43
C ALA A 187 20.38 11.53 7.98
N GLU A 188 21.14 12.59 7.73
CA GLU A 188 22.50 12.76 8.30
C GLU A 188 22.48 13.30 9.74
N GLY A 189 21.43 14.04 10.14
CA GLY A 189 21.28 14.56 11.50
C GLY A 189 20.94 13.52 12.57
N ALA A 190 20.39 12.37 12.19
CA ALA A 190 19.95 11.31 13.10
C ALA A 190 21.03 10.24 13.40
N LYS A 191 22.28 10.46 12.98
CA LYS A 191 23.44 9.57 13.22
C LYS A 191 24.46 10.09 14.24
N ARG A 192 24.09 11.06 15.09
CA ARG A 192 24.92 11.47 16.24
C ARG A 192 24.29 11.08 17.56
#